data_AF-A0A2X3JS23-F1
#
_entry.id   AF-A0A2X3JS23-F1
#
_cell.length_a   1.000
_cell.length_b   1.000
_cell.length_c   1.000
_cell.angle_alpha   90.00
_cell.angle_beta   90.00
_cell.angle_gamma   90.00
#
_symmetry.space_group_name_H-M   'P 1'
#
loop_
_entity.id
_entity.type
_entity.pdbx_description
1 polymer ?
#
loop_
_entity_poly.entity_id
_entity_poly.type
_entity_poly.pdbx_seq_one_letter_code
_entity_poly.pdbx_strand_id
1 'polypeptide(L)'
;MAISSCLKVRRVRLLDIDHGTYPYVTSSNTTAGGVATGSGLGPRYVDYVLGILKAYSTRVGAGPFPTELFDETGEFLCKQGNEFGATTGRRRRTGWLDTVAVRRAVQLNSLSGFCLTKLDVLDGLKR
;
A
#
# COMPACT_ATOMS: atom_id res chain seq x y z
N MET A 1 -10.70 -23.24 16.79
CA MET A 1 -9.87 -23.20 15.57
C MET A 1 -10.10 -21.84 14.91
N ALA A 2 -9.49 -20.78 15.46
CA ALA A 2 -9.67 -19.43 14.96
C ALA A 2 -8.75 -19.24 13.74
N ILE A 3 -9.34 -19.29 12.55
CA ILE A 3 -8.62 -18.93 11.32
C ILE A 3 -8.48 -17.41 11.35
N SER A 4 -7.48 -16.92 12.08
CA SER A 4 -7.07 -15.51 12.03
C SER A 4 -6.39 -15.28 10.68
N SER A 5 -7.19 -15.05 9.65
CA SER A 5 -6.75 -14.75 8.28
C SER A 5 -6.10 -13.37 8.22
N CYS A 6 -4.81 -13.30 8.56
CA CYS A 6 -3.99 -12.11 8.43
C CYS A 6 -3.80 -11.76 6.95
N LEU A 7 -4.67 -10.92 6.41
CA LEU A 7 -4.61 -10.48 5.01
C LEU A 7 -3.49 -9.45 4.82
N LYS A 8 -2.37 -9.89 4.27
CA LYS A 8 -1.24 -9.04 3.90
C LYS A 8 -1.57 -8.25 2.62
N VAL A 9 -2.28 -7.13 2.73
CA VAL A 9 -2.49 -6.20 1.60
C VAL A 9 -1.16 -5.47 1.34
N ARG A 10 -0.25 -6.15 0.63
CA ARG A 10 1.14 -5.74 0.42
C ARG A 10 1.31 -4.67 -0.66
N ARG A 11 0.24 -4.33 -1.37
CA ARG A 11 0.20 -3.28 -2.39
C ARG A 11 -0.92 -2.34 -1.99
N VAL A 12 -0.59 -1.07 -1.73
CA VAL A 12 -1.60 -0.03 -1.54
C VAL A 12 -2.55 -0.14 -2.73
N ARG A 13 -3.83 -0.33 -2.43
CA ARG A 13 -4.94 -0.72 -3.33
C ARG A 13 -5.12 0.11 -4.61
N LEU A 14 -4.31 1.15 -4.81
CA LEU A 14 -4.19 1.94 -6.04
C LEU A 14 -3.84 1.10 -7.30
N LEU A 15 -3.50 -0.17 -7.14
CA LEU A 15 -3.25 -1.12 -8.23
C LEU A 15 -4.40 -2.11 -8.48
N ASP A 16 -5.52 -1.99 -7.78
CA ASP A 16 -6.70 -2.81 -8.05
C ASP A 16 -7.25 -2.53 -9.46
N ILE A 17 -7.69 -3.57 -10.17
CA ILE A 17 -8.17 -3.42 -11.54
C ILE A 17 -9.40 -2.50 -11.67
N ASP A 18 -10.33 -2.57 -10.72
CA ASP A 18 -11.60 -1.83 -10.76
C ASP A 18 -11.53 -0.51 -10.00
N HIS A 19 -10.76 -0.49 -8.91
CA HIS A 19 -10.75 0.62 -7.96
C HIS A 19 -9.39 1.28 -7.77
N GLY A 20 -8.42 0.94 -8.61
CA GLY A 20 -7.10 1.55 -8.67
C GLY A 20 -7.02 2.71 -9.67
N THR A 21 -5.80 3.17 -9.92
CA THR A 21 -5.53 4.24 -10.90
C THR A 21 -5.43 3.67 -12.31
N TYR A 22 -6.56 3.24 -12.88
CA TYR A 22 -6.59 2.70 -14.25
C TYR A 22 -6.03 3.71 -15.26
N PRO A 23 -5.19 3.30 -16.24
CA PRO A 23 -4.76 1.95 -16.62
C PRO A 23 -3.51 1.43 -15.88
N TYR A 24 -2.95 2.19 -14.94
CA TYR A 24 -1.74 1.84 -14.18
C TYR A 24 -2.06 0.93 -13.00
N VAL A 25 -2.72 -0.20 -13.29
CA VAL A 25 -3.23 -1.16 -12.31
C VAL A 25 -2.71 -2.55 -12.64
N THR A 26 -2.86 -3.48 -11.69
CA THR A 26 -2.66 -4.90 -11.96
C THR A 26 -3.92 -5.51 -12.56
N SER A 27 -3.79 -6.64 -13.24
CA SER A 27 -4.91 -7.33 -13.90
C SER A 27 -5.83 -8.10 -12.95
N SER A 28 -5.71 -7.91 -11.64
CA SER A 28 -6.48 -8.64 -10.63
C SER A 28 -6.96 -7.73 -9.51
N ASN A 29 -7.99 -8.18 -8.79
CA ASN A 29 -8.46 -7.52 -7.59
C ASN A 29 -7.47 -7.73 -6.44
N THR A 30 -7.16 -6.64 -5.74
CA THR A 30 -6.26 -6.59 -4.58
C THR A 30 -7.01 -6.16 -3.31
N THR A 31 -8.33 -5.98 -3.40
CA THR A 31 -9.20 -5.71 -2.26
C THR A 31 -9.44 -6.95 -1.40
N ALA A 32 -9.94 -6.76 -0.19
CA ALA A 32 -10.37 -7.83 0.71
C ALA A 32 -11.43 -8.75 0.08
N GLY A 33 -12.26 -8.22 -0.83
CA GLY A 33 -13.22 -9.02 -1.60
C GLY A 33 -12.56 -10.07 -2.49
N GLY A 34 -11.33 -9.83 -2.95
CA GLY A 34 -10.54 -10.80 -3.72
C GLY A 34 -10.19 -12.06 -2.93
N VAL A 35 -10.26 -12.03 -1.60
CA VAL A 35 -10.05 -13.22 -0.76
C VAL A 35 -11.20 -14.20 -0.95
N ALA A 36 -12.43 -13.72 -0.89
CA ALA A 36 -13.61 -14.58 -1.02
C ALA A 36 -13.64 -15.26 -2.39
N THR A 37 -13.41 -14.49 -3.46
CA THR A 37 -13.40 -15.01 -4.83
C THR A 37 -12.18 -15.88 -5.13
N GLY A 38 -11.00 -15.53 -4.59
CA GLY A 38 -9.75 -16.24 -4.87
C GLY A 38 -9.52 -17.51 -4.05
N SER A 39 -10.13 -17.62 -2.85
CA SER A 39 -9.96 -18.79 -1.97
C SER A 39 -11.22 -19.66 -1.84
N GLY A 40 -12.35 -19.21 -2.38
CA GLY A 40 -13.65 -19.87 -2.18
C GLY A 40 -14.22 -19.70 -0.77
N LEU A 41 -13.59 -18.86 0.07
CA LEU A 41 -14.09 -18.55 1.41
C LEU A 41 -15.35 -17.69 1.31
N GLY A 42 -16.39 -18.06 2.05
CA GLY A 42 -17.58 -17.21 2.15
C GLY A 42 -17.23 -15.83 2.73
N PRO A 43 -17.73 -14.72 2.16
CA PRO A 43 -17.37 -13.37 2.59
C PRO A 43 -17.75 -13.09 4.06
N ARG A 44 -18.70 -13.86 4.61
CA ARG A 44 -19.11 -13.78 6.03
C ARG A 44 -18.06 -14.29 7.02
N TYR A 45 -17.07 -15.05 6.56
CA TYR A 45 -16.00 -15.61 7.39
C TYR A 45 -14.74 -14.73 7.41
N VAL A 46 -14.84 -13.48 6.92
CA VAL A 46 -13.76 -12.50 7.02
C VAL A 46 -13.95 -11.71 8.30
N ASP A 47 -13.38 -12.22 9.41
CA ASP A 47 -13.59 -11.63 10.74
C ASP A 47 -12.80 -10.34 10.98
N TYR A 48 -11.60 -10.24 10.41
CA TYR A 48 -10.71 -9.10 10.64
C TYR A 48 -9.87 -8.76 9.40
N VAL A 49 -9.88 -7.48 9.00
CA VAL A 49 -9.07 -7.00 7.87
C VAL A 49 -8.01 -6.03 8.37
N LEU A 50 -6.75 -6.48 8.37
CA LEU A 50 -5.60 -5.66 8.74
C LEU A 50 -5.07 -4.89 7.52
N GLY A 51 -5.12 -3.56 7.57
CA GLY A 51 -4.48 -2.71 6.58
C GLY A 51 -2.99 -2.51 6.91
N ILE A 52 -2.10 -2.86 6.00
CA ILE A 52 -0.66 -2.55 6.15
C ILE A 52 -0.37 -1.28 5.39
N LEU A 53 0.16 -0.27 6.09
CA LEU A 53 0.51 0.99 5.50
C LEU A 53 1.92 1.41 5.94
N LYS A 54 2.64 2.04 5.01
CA LYS A 54 3.97 2.58 5.28
C LYS A 54 3.80 4.02 5.76
N ALA A 55 4.72 4.50 6.58
CA ALA A 55 4.69 5.87 7.08
C ALA A 55 4.84 6.93 5.97
N TYR A 56 5.29 6.52 4.79
CA TYR A 56 5.40 7.32 3.56
C TYR A 56 4.93 6.49 2.35
N SER A 57 4.59 7.17 1.26
CA SER A 57 4.05 6.52 0.05
C SER A 57 5.16 6.15 -0.91
N THR A 58 5.04 5.00 -1.57
CA THR A 58 5.98 4.56 -2.60
C THR A 58 5.26 3.96 -3.79
N ARG A 59 5.68 4.30 -5.01
CA ARG A 59 5.13 3.75 -6.26
C ARG A 59 6.24 3.20 -7.15
N VAL A 60 5.95 2.09 -7.82
CA VAL A 60 6.80 1.52 -8.87
C VAL A 60 6.09 1.65 -10.20
N GLY A 61 6.80 2.12 -11.22
CA GLY A 61 6.26 2.29 -12.56
C GLY A 61 5.55 3.64 -12.77
N ALA A 62 4.88 3.73 -13.90
CA ALA A 62 4.15 4.93 -14.32
C ALA A 62 2.81 5.07 -13.58
N GLY A 63 2.22 6.26 -13.69
CA GLY A 63 0.91 6.59 -13.16
C GLY A 63 0.92 7.75 -12.17
N PRO A 64 -0.28 8.29 -11.85
CA PRO A 64 -0.42 9.49 -11.06
C PRO A 64 0.05 9.24 -9.62
N PHE A 65 0.87 10.14 -9.10
CA PHE A 65 1.32 10.09 -7.72
C PHE A 65 1.25 11.50 -7.12
N PRO A 66 0.11 11.87 -6.50
CA PRO A 66 -0.13 13.25 -6.07
C PRO A 66 0.88 13.76 -5.04
N THR A 67 1.34 12.89 -4.15
CA THR A 67 2.28 13.23 -3.07
C THR A 67 3.73 12.90 -3.41
N GLU A 68 4.05 12.71 -4.70
CA GLU A 68 5.42 12.43 -5.11
C GLU A 68 6.37 13.58 -4.77
N LEU A 69 7.55 13.20 -4.27
CA LEU A 69 8.61 14.12 -3.91
C LEU A 69 9.78 13.99 -4.89
N PHE A 70 10.11 15.11 -5.52
CA PHE A 70 11.25 15.25 -6.45
C PHE A 70 12.42 16.01 -5.83
N ASP A 71 12.36 16.27 -4.53
CA ASP A 71 13.34 17.04 -3.76
C ASP A 71 14.31 16.12 -3.00
N GLU A 72 15.21 16.74 -2.23
CA GLU A 72 16.15 16.06 -1.34
C GLU A 72 15.44 15.16 -0.31
N THR A 73 14.24 15.55 0.12
CA THR A 73 13.38 14.76 1.01
C THR A 73 12.99 13.42 0.37
N GLY A 74 12.58 13.44 -0.90
CA GLY A 74 12.31 12.23 -1.67
C GLY A 74 13.56 11.33 -1.79
N GLU A 75 14.74 11.91 -1.99
CA GLU A 75 16.00 11.15 -1.99
C GLU A 75 16.32 10.53 -0.64
N PHE A 76 16.14 11.28 0.44
CA PHE A 76 16.33 10.81 1.80
C PHE A 76 15.43 9.62 2.11
N LEU A 77 14.13 9.73 1.82
CA LEU A 77 13.16 8.65 2.02
C LEU A 77 13.51 7.40 1.20
N CYS A 78 14.00 7.59 -0.02
CA CYS A 78 14.40 6.47 -0.87
C CYS A 78 15.63 5.74 -0.33
N LYS A 79 16.65 6.48 0.16
CA LYS A 79 17.88 5.94 0.73
C LYS A 79 17.62 5.26 2.06
N GLN A 80 17.03 5.95 3.03
CA GLN A 80 16.74 5.40 4.36
C GLN A 80 15.73 4.24 4.30
N GLY A 81 14.75 4.34 3.41
CA GLY A 81 13.77 3.29 3.20
C GLY A 81 14.29 2.06 2.45
N ASN A 82 15.54 2.08 1.96
CA ASN A 82 16.08 1.07 1.04
C ASN A 82 15.09 0.73 -0.09
N GLU A 83 14.51 1.75 -0.72
CA GLU A 83 13.47 1.60 -1.74
C GLU A 83 14.04 1.34 -3.14
N PHE A 84 14.91 0.34 -3.22
CA PHE A 84 15.51 -0.14 -4.45
C PHE A 84 14.91 -1.50 -4.84
N GLY A 85 14.68 -1.71 -6.13
CA GLY A 85 14.24 -3.01 -6.65
C GLY A 85 15.30 -4.09 -6.41
N ALA A 86 14.90 -5.24 -5.88
CA ALA A 86 15.82 -6.31 -5.49
C ALA A 86 16.64 -6.89 -6.66
N THR A 87 16.10 -6.89 -7.88
CA THR A 87 16.74 -7.50 -9.06
C THR A 87 17.35 -6.49 -10.03
N THR A 88 16.69 -5.35 -10.26
CA THR A 88 17.13 -4.35 -11.25
C THR A 88 17.69 -3.07 -10.62
N GLY A 89 17.69 -2.96 -9.29
CA GLY A 89 18.06 -1.72 -8.60
C GLY A 89 17.14 -0.53 -8.90
N ARG A 90 16.00 -0.75 -9.60
CA ARG A 90 15.13 0.34 -10.05
C ARG A 90 14.62 1.12 -8.85
N ARG A 91 14.96 2.42 -8.82
CA ARG A 91 14.52 3.37 -7.80
C ARG A 91 12.99 3.44 -7.80
N ARG A 92 12.39 3.30 -6.62
CA ARG A 92 10.94 3.53 -6.46
C ARG A 92 10.70 5.03 -6.28
N ARG A 93 9.57 5.50 -6.81
CA ARG A 93 9.08 6.87 -6.59
C ARG A 93 8.64 6.97 -5.14
N THR A 94 9.08 7.99 -4.42
CA THR A 94 8.80 8.18 -3.00
C THR A 94 8.04 9.48 -2.79
N GLY A 95 7.21 9.52 -1.76
CA GLY A 95 6.37 10.67 -1.48
C GLY A 95 5.75 10.63 -0.09
N TRP A 96 5.06 11.70 0.29
CA TRP A 96 4.37 11.77 1.59
C TRP A 96 3.23 10.75 1.69
N LEU A 97 2.86 10.42 2.93
CA LEU A 97 1.68 9.60 3.19
C LEU A 97 0.43 10.28 2.64
N ASP A 98 -0.25 9.61 1.72
CA ASP A 98 -1.51 10.10 1.14
C ASP A 98 -2.70 9.60 1.98
N THR A 99 -3.22 10.47 2.84
CA THR A 99 -4.37 10.16 3.70
C THR A 99 -5.67 10.02 2.91
N VAL A 100 -5.79 10.63 1.73
CA VAL A 100 -6.96 10.49 0.86
C VAL A 100 -7.00 9.08 0.26
N ALA A 101 -5.85 8.61 -0.24
CA ALA A 101 -5.69 7.24 -0.71
C ALA A 101 -5.95 6.22 0.41
N VAL A 102 -5.46 6.49 1.64
CA VAL A 102 -5.72 5.64 2.81
C VAL A 102 -7.20 5.62 3.16
N ARG A 103 -7.87 6.78 3.26
CA ARG A 103 -9.31 6.88 3.55
C ARG A 103 -10.13 6.07 2.54
N ARG A 104 -9.79 6.19 1.26
CA ARG A 104 -10.42 5.40 0.20
C ARG A 104 -10.18 3.91 0.48
N ALA A 105 -8.95 3.49 0.79
CA ALA A 105 -8.61 2.10 1.11
C ALA A 105 -9.41 1.54 2.30
N VAL A 106 -9.66 2.35 3.33
CA VAL A 106 -10.52 1.99 4.47
C VAL A 106 -11.93 1.68 4.00
N GLN A 107 -12.51 2.59 3.20
CA GLN A 107 -13.90 2.49 2.75
C GLN A 107 -14.17 1.23 1.92
N LEU A 108 -13.24 0.82 1.05
CA LEU A 108 -13.48 -0.33 0.18
C LEU A 108 -13.17 -1.69 0.83
N ASN A 109 -12.26 -1.73 1.80
CA ASN A 109 -11.86 -2.99 2.43
C ASN A 109 -12.47 -3.19 3.80
N SER A 110 -13.25 -2.22 4.31
CA SER A 110 -13.81 -2.22 5.67
C SER A 110 -12.74 -2.57 6.72
N LEU A 111 -11.62 -1.83 6.67
CA LEU A 111 -10.44 -2.15 7.48
C LEU A 111 -10.76 -2.08 8.98
N SER A 112 -10.41 -3.14 9.70
CA SER A 112 -10.62 -3.29 11.14
C SER A 112 -9.47 -2.69 11.96
N GLY A 113 -8.28 -2.57 11.35
CA GLY A 113 -7.14 -1.94 11.98
C GLY A 113 -5.98 -1.69 11.03
N PHE A 114 -4.94 -1.02 11.53
CA PHE A 114 -3.77 -0.64 10.75
C PHE A 114 -2.47 -1.10 11.39
N CYS A 115 -1.56 -1.55 10.54
CA CYS A 115 -0.16 -1.75 10.89
C CYS A 115 0.67 -0.71 10.12
N LEU A 116 1.19 0.27 10.86
CA LEU A 116 2.16 1.25 10.36
C LEU A 116 3.55 0.63 10.34
N THR A 117 4.20 0.70 9.17
CA THR A 117 5.53 0.15 8.93
C THR A 117 6.47 1.24 8.47
N LYS A 118 7.78 1.04 8.72
CA LYS A 118 8.84 1.98 8.32
C LYS A 118 8.70 3.39 8.91
N LEU A 119 8.31 3.47 10.18
CA LEU A 119 8.20 4.74 10.89
C LEU A 119 9.59 5.33 11.21
N ASP A 120 10.55 4.44 11.45
CA ASP A 120 11.99 4.70 11.64
C ASP A 120 12.63 5.52 10.51
N VAL A 121 12.10 5.40 9.29
CA VAL A 121 12.59 6.15 8.12
C VAL A 121 12.36 7.65 8.26
N LEU A 122 11.39 8.07 9.08
CA LEU A 122 11.05 9.48 9.29
C LEU A 122 11.86 10.16 10.40
N ASP A 123 12.57 9.40 11.24
CA ASP A 123 13.23 9.92 12.45
C ASP A 123 14.37 10.92 12.18
N GLY A 124 14.87 11.01 10.93
CA GLY A 124 15.94 11.92 10.54
C GLY A 124 15.50 13.19 9.80
N LEU A 125 14.19 13.43 9.64
CA LEU A 125 13.68 14.63 8.97
C LEU A 125 13.67 15.81 9.94
N LYS A 126 14.21 16.97 9.50
CA LYS A 126 14.12 18.21 10.27
C LYS A 126 12.66 18.64 10.39
N ARG A 127 12.29 19.08 11.60
CA ARG A 127 11.01 19.74 11.88
C ARG A 127 10.96 21.14 11.26
#